data_AF-A0A2T0HRV5-F1
#
_entry.id   AF-A0A2T0HRV5-F1
#
_cell.length_a   1.000
_cell.length_b   1.000
_cell.length_c   1.000
_cell.angle_alpha   90.00
_cell.angle_beta   90.00
_cell.angle_gamma   90.00
#
_symmetry.space_group_name_H-M   'P 1'
#
loop_
_entity.id
_entity.type
_entity.pdbx_description
1 polymer ?
#
loop_
_entity_poly.entity_id
_entity_poly.type
_entity_poly.pdbx_seq_one_letter_code
_entity_poly.pdbx_strand_id
1 'polypeptide(L)'
;QKALLLSASKEPGKYTEGVVLSKKLETLFRTVPPSLYLALAMTDPEEKAERWRLMQENGCSELEAAYRVAERIDKARFSRR
;
A
#
# COMPACT_ATOMS: atom_id res chain seq x y z
N GLN A 1 -1.18 -20.84 17.32
CA GLN A 1 -2.12 -19.91 16.64
C GLN A 1 -1.47 -18.59 16.20
N LYS A 2 -0.57 -17.94 16.96
CA LYS A 2 0.12 -16.71 16.52
C LYS A 2 1.12 -16.87 15.35
N ALA A 3 1.59 -18.09 15.06
CA ALA A 3 2.72 -18.31 14.16
C ALA A 3 2.45 -17.95 12.69
N LEU A 4 1.22 -18.10 12.19
CA LEU A 4 0.93 -17.85 10.77
C LEU A 4 0.75 -16.35 10.44
N LEU A 5 0.11 -15.59 11.34
CA LEU A 5 0.10 -14.12 11.28
C LEU A 5 1.53 -13.54 11.31
N LEU A 6 2.47 -14.26 11.94
CA LEU A 6 3.87 -13.87 12.05
C LEU A 6 4.73 -14.36 10.86
N SER A 7 4.37 -15.46 10.19
CA SER A 7 5.13 -16.01 9.06
C SER A 7 4.81 -15.34 7.72
N ALA A 8 3.62 -14.73 7.60
CA ALA A 8 3.24 -13.98 6.41
C ALA A 8 3.79 -12.55 6.51
N SER A 9 4.95 -12.29 5.91
CA SER A 9 5.53 -10.95 5.90
C SER A 9 4.61 -9.98 5.14
N LYS A 10 3.98 -9.06 5.87
CA LYS A 10 3.20 -7.94 5.33
C LYS A 10 4.07 -7.11 4.39
N GLU A 11 3.52 -6.68 3.25
CA GLU A 11 4.16 -5.73 2.33
C GLU A 11 3.36 -4.42 2.36
N PRO A 12 3.46 -3.64 3.46
CA PRO A 12 2.61 -2.48 3.70
C PRO A 12 2.74 -1.46 2.57
N GLY A 13 1.60 -0.90 2.16
CA GLY A 13 1.51 0.11 1.10
C GLY A 13 1.63 -0.44 -0.33
N LYS A 14 1.98 -1.73 -0.52
CA LYS A 14 2.12 -2.32 -1.86
C LYS A 14 0.86 -3.02 -2.35
N TYR A 15 0.11 -3.64 -1.45
CA TYR A 15 -1.06 -4.45 -1.76
C TYR A 15 -2.16 -4.20 -0.74
N THR A 16 -3.39 -4.58 -1.09
CA THR A 16 -4.41 -4.80 -0.08
C THR A 16 -4.28 -6.24 0.40
N GLU A 17 -4.01 -6.40 1.69
CA GLU A 17 -3.71 -7.68 2.30
C GLU A 17 -4.84 -8.06 3.26
N GLY A 18 -5.25 -9.33 3.19
CA GLY A 18 -6.26 -9.89 4.06
C GLY A 18 -5.85 -11.27 4.56
N VAL A 19 -6.42 -11.68 5.69
CA VAL A 19 -6.16 -13.00 6.27
C VAL A 19 -7.45 -13.80 6.23
N VAL A 20 -7.37 -15.03 5.75
CA VAL A 20 -8.44 -16.03 5.89
C VAL A 20 -8.10 -16.89 7.10
N LEU A 21 -8.99 -16.94 8.08
CA LEU A 21 -8.88 -17.82 9.25
C LEU A 21 -10.08 -18.76 9.27
N SER A 22 -9.81 -20.06 9.11
CA SER A 22 -10.83 -21.12 9.17
C SER A 22 -10.27 -22.38 9.81
N LYS A 23 -11.14 -23.33 10.20
CA LYS A 23 -10.72 -24.61 10.81
C LYS A 23 -9.77 -25.45 9.94
N LYS A 24 -9.77 -25.24 8.61
CA LYS A 24 -9.00 -26.03 7.64
C LYS A 24 -7.94 -25.23 6.88
N LEU A 25 -8.01 -23.91 6.93
CA LEU A 25 -7.17 -23.00 6.15
C LEU A 25 -6.95 -21.72 6.94
N GLU A 26 -5.69 -21.45 7.23
CA GLU A 26 -5.21 -20.15 7.69
C GLU A 26 -4.24 -19.66 6.60
N THR A 27 -4.50 -18.49 5.98
CA THR A 27 -3.62 -17.97 4.91
C THR A 27 -3.72 -16.45 4.75
N LEU A 28 -2.64 -15.84 4.24
CA LEU A 28 -2.62 -14.45 3.79
C LEU A 28 -2.95 -14.41 2.29
N PHE A 29 -3.88 -13.56 1.88
CA PHE A 29 -4.10 -13.25 0.48
C PHE A 29 -3.78 -11.80 0.18
N ARG A 30 -3.38 -11.55 -1.06
CA ARG A 30 -3.09 -10.21 -1.58
C ARG A 30 -3.95 -9.97 -2.80
N THR A 31 -4.66 -8.84 -2.82
CA THR A 31 -5.16 -8.31 -4.08
C THR A 31 -4.14 -7.30 -4.61
N VAL A 32 -3.99 -7.27 -5.93
CA VAL A 32 -3.03 -6.40 -6.63
C VAL A 32 -3.80 -5.34 -7.41
N PRO A 33 -4.47 -4.38 -6.75
CA PRO A 33 -5.14 -3.31 -7.44
C PRO A 33 -4.12 -2.38 -8.13
N PRO A 34 -4.53 -1.63 -9.17
CA PRO A 34 -3.71 -0.57 -9.74
C PRO A 34 -3.18 0.39 -8.66
N SER A 35 -1.93 0.84 -8.79
CA SER A 35 -1.26 1.68 -7.79
C SER A 35 -1.98 3.00 -7.52
N LEU A 36 -2.55 3.63 -8.55
CA LEU A 36 -3.33 4.86 -8.39
C LEU A 36 -4.56 4.65 -7.50
N TYR A 37 -5.22 3.49 -7.60
CA TYR A 37 -6.35 3.17 -6.74
C TYR A 37 -5.94 3.16 -5.26
N LEU A 38 -4.78 2.57 -4.95
CA LEU A 38 -4.24 2.58 -3.59
C LEU A 38 -3.87 4.00 -3.14
N ALA A 39 -3.17 4.77 -3.98
CA ALA A 39 -2.76 6.13 -3.67
C ALA A 39 -3.94 7.07 -3.38
N LEU A 40 -5.09 6.85 -4.02
CA LEU A 40 -6.32 7.61 -3.77
C LEU A 40 -7.07 7.12 -2.52
N ALA A 41 -6.96 5.84 -2.20
CA ALA A 41 -7.57 5.24 -1.01
C ALA A 41 -6.80 5.53 0.30
N MET A 42 -5.60 6.10 0.20
CA MET A 42 -4.78 6.52 1.34
C MET A 42 -5.43 7.69 2.10
N THR A 43 -6.10 7.37 3.21
CA THR A 43 -6.85 8.35 4.01
C THR A 43 -6.24 8.67 5.37
N ASP A 44 -5.17 7.96 5.75
CA ASP A 44 -4.57 8.11 7.07
C ASP A 44 -3.87 9.48 7.20
N PRO A 45 -3.84 10.09 8.40
CA PRO A 45 -3.25 11.42 8.58
C PRO A 45 -1.79 11.52 8.12
N GLU A 46 -1.00 10.46 8.34
CA GLU A 46 0.41 10.40 7.93
C GLU A 46 0.55 10.37 6.40
N GLU A 47 -0.26 9.56 5.72
CA GLU A 47 -0.28 9.47 4.25
C GLU A 47 -0.73 10.80 3.61
N LYS A 48 -1.75 11.44 4.20
CA LYS A 48 -2.18 12.78 3.79
C LYS A 48 -1.08 13.82 3.97
N ALA A 49 -0.34 13.76 5.08
CA ALA A 49 0.78 14.65 5.32
C ALA A 49 1.93 14.41 4.32
N GLU A 50 2.24 13.16 3.97
CA GLU A 50 3.21 12.84 2.92
C GLU A 50 2.79 13.41 1.56
N ARG A 51 1.53 13.20 1.17
CA ARG A 51 1.00 13.72 -0.09
C ARG A 51 0.99 15.25 -0.11
N TRP A 52 0.67 15.89 1.02
CA TRP A 52 0.78 17.35 1.14
C TRP A 52 2.23 17.83 0.95
N ARG A 53 3.21 17.15 1.55
CA ARG A 53 4.64 17.47 1.34
C ARG A 53 5.02 17.36 -0.13
N LEU A 54 4.59 16.30 -0.81
CA LEU A 54 4.79 16.14 -2.26
C LEU A 54 4.19 17.29 -3.07
N MET A 55 2.99 17.76 -2.71
CA MET A 55 2.38 18.91 -3.36
C MET A 55 3.23 20.17 -3.19
N GLN A 56 3.76 20.42 -1.98
CA GLN A 56 4.61 21.59 -1.69
C GLN A 56 5.98 21.50 -2.37
N GLU A 57 6.64 20.35 -2.29
CA GLU A 57 7.97 20.10 -2.86
C GLU A 57 7.96 20.20 -4.40
N ASN A 58 6.88 19.76 -5.04
CA ASN A 58 6.78 19.71 -6.49
C ASN A 58 5.91 20.82 -7.09
N GLY A 59 5.27 21.67 -6.26
CA GLY A 59 4.34 22.70 -6.72
C GLY A 59 3.18 22.15 -7.57
N CYS A 60 2.66 20.97 -7.21
CA CYS A 60 1.71 20.22 -8.03
C CYS A 60 0.33 20.05 -7.37
N SER A 61 -0.66 19.66 -8.18
CA SER A 61 -2.02 19.38 -7.68
C SER A 61 -2.07 18.12 -6.83
N GLU A 62 -3.15 17.95 -6.06
CA GLU A 62 -3.37 16.73 -5.27
C GLU A 62 -3.39 15.46 -6.13
N LEU A 63 -4.00 15.54 -7.32
CA LEU A 63 -4.05 14.42 -8.26
C LEU A 63 -2.66 14.07 -8.78
N GLU A 64 -1.83 15.06 -9.12
CA GLU A 64 -0.45 14.82 -9.55
C GLU A 64 0.41 14.24 -8.42
N ALA A 65 0.23 14.72 -7.18
CA ALA A 65 0.87 14.13 -6.02
C ALA A 65 0.44 12.66 -5.83
N ALA A 66 -0.84 12.33 -6.04
CA ALA A 66 -1.32 10.95 -6.00
C ALA A 66 -0.69 10.06 -7.09
N TYR A 67 -0.47 10.57 -8.31
CA TYR A 67 0.28 9.85 -9.34
C TYR A 67 1.73 9.56 -8.92
N ARG A 68 2.39 10.51 -8.26
CA ARG A 68 3.76 10.30 -7.73
C ARG A 68 3.79 9.23 -6.63
N VAL A 69 2.78 9.20 -5.76
CA VAL A 69 2.63 8.13 -4.76
C VAL A 69 2.40 6.78 -5.45
N ALA A 70 1.55 6.73 -6.48
CA ALA A 70 1.31 5.53 -7.27
C ALA A 70 2.61 4.99 -7.91
N GLU A 71 3.44 5.86 -8.49
CA GLU A 71 4.76 5.47 -9.01
C GLU A 71 5.68 4.90 -7.92
N ARG A 72 5.65 5.46 -6.70
CA ARG A 72 6.42 4.91 -5.55
C ARG A 72 5.95 3.50 -5.22
N ILE A 73 4.64 3.27 -5.19
CA ILE A 73 4.04 1.95 -4.95
C ILE A 73 4.51 0.95 -6.01
N ASP A 74 4.47 1.32 -7.30
CA ASP A 74 4.91 0.44 -8.38
C ASP A 74 6.40 0.13 -8.29
N LYS A 75 7.25 1.13 -8.04
CA LYS A 75 8.69 0.91 -7.80
C LYS A 75 8.92 -0.06 -6.65
N ALA A 76 8.16 0.06 -5.56
CA ALA A 76 8.26 -0.81 -4.40
C ALA A 76 7.78 -2.25 -4.69
N ARG A 77 6.86 -2.45 -5.63
CA ARG A 77 6.44 -3.78 -6.12
C ARG A 77 7.51 -4.42 -7.00
N PHE A 78 8.20 -3.63 -7.83
CA PHE A 78 9.22 -4.12 -8.75
C PHE A 78 10.64 -4.18 -8.17
N SER A 79 10.90 -3.55 -7.01
CA SER A 79 12.14 -3.74 -6.28
C SER A 79 12.20 -5.19 -5.78
N ARG A 80 12.93 -6.05 -6.50
CA ARG A 80 13.21 -7.43 -6.08
C ARG A 80 13.77 -7.41 -4.65
N ARG A 81 13.19 -8.24 -3.78
CA ARG A 81 13.82 -8.63 -2.52
C ARG A 81 15.15 -9.31 -2.78
#